data_AF-A0A1I1HG17-F1
#
_entry.id   AF-A0A1I1HG17-F1
#
_cell.length_a   1.000
_cell.length_b   1.000
_cell.length_c   1.000
_cell.angle_alpha   90.00
_cell.angle_beta   90.00
_cell.angle_gamma   90.00
#
_symmetry.space_group_name_H-M   'P 1'
#
loop_
_entity.id
_entity.type
_entity.pdbx_description
1 polymer ?
#
loop_
_entity_poly.entity_id
_entity_poly.type
_entity_poly.pdbx_seq_one_letter_code
_entity_poly.pdbx_strand_id
1 'polypeptide(L)'
;KELNEKLKELDVDLITTVRKNMKSKAMSAFDRAMLSKRYIIETINDQLKNISQIEHSRHRSETSFMLNLISGIVAYCLKKQKPCIKLSADVFGMMPD
;
A
#
# COMPACT_ATOMS: atom_id res chain seq x y z
N LYS A 1 8.44 -14.13 13.38
CA LYS A 1 8.70 -13.12 14.44
C LYS A 1 9.81 -12.19 13.97
N GLU A 2 10.91 -12.75 13.48
CA GLU A 2 12.05 -12.04 12.89
C GLU A 2 11.69 -10.90 11.90
N LEU A 3 10.72 -11.09 11.00
CA LEU A 3 10.33 -10.02 10.05
C LEU A 3 9.69 -8.81 10.73
N ASN A 4 8.81 -9.01 11.72
CA ASN A 4 8.20 -7.89 12.45
C ASN A 4 9.23 -7.11 13.24
N GLU A 5 10.21 -7.80 13.82
CA GLU A 5 11.27 -7.20 14.61
C GLU A 5 12.19 -6.36 13.70
N LYS A 6 12.63 -6.92 12.56
CA LYS A 6 13.43 -6.19 11.56
C LYS A 6 12.73 -4.96 10.98
N LEU A 7 11.43 -5.06 10.71
CA LEU A 7 10.66 -3.91 10.20
C LEU A 7 10.52 -2.83 11.28
N LYS A 8 10.35 -3.22 12.53
CA LYS A 8 10.25 -2.30 13.66
C LYS A 8 11.56 -1.55 13.93
N GLU A 9 12.71 -2.18 13.69
CA GLU A 9 14.03 -1.49 13.71
C GLU A 9 14.13 -0.38 12.66
N LEU A 10 13.38 -0.50 11.56
CA LEU A 10 13.30 0.49 10.48
C LEU A 10 12.12 1.47 10.66
N ASP A 11 11.48 1.50 11.83
CA ASP A 11 10.28 2.30 12.12
C ASP A 11 9.09 1.98 11.19
N VAL A 12 8.99 0.72 10.75
CA VAL A 12 7.90 0.23 9.90
C VAL A 12 7.01 -0.73 10.70
N ASP A 13 5.76 -0.33 10.88
CA ASP A 13 4.73 -1.17 11.50
C ASP A 13 4.04 -2.10 10.50
N LEU A 14 4.18 -3.41 10.73
CA LEU A 14 3.50 -4.41 9.91
C LEU A 14 2.07 -4.67 10.41
N ILE A 15 1.09 -4.26 9.59
CA ILE A 15 -0.34 -4.45 9.85
C ILE A 15 -0.87 -5.60 8.99
N THR A 16 -1.38 -6.66 9.62
CA THR A 16 -1.93 -7.85 8.93
C THR A 16 -3.15 -8.41 9.66
N THR A 17 -4.01 -9.11 8.92
CA THR A 17 -5.16 -9.84 9.49
C THR A 17 -4.70 -11.04 10.31
N VAL A 18 -5.30 -11.26 11.48
CA VAL A 18 -5.02 -12.43 12.33
C VAL A 18 -5.55 -13.71 11.68
N ARG A 19 -4.69 -14.72 11.49
CA ARG A 19 -5.02 -16.03 10.91
C ARG A 19 -5.26 -17.07 12.00
N LYS A 20 -5.91 -18.19 11.66
CA LYS A 20 -6.39 -19.23 12.59
C LYS A 20 -5.34 -19.84 13.54
N ASN A 21 -4.04 -19.69 13.26
CA ASN A 21 -2.93 -20.20 14.09
C ASN A 21 -2.02 -19.09 14.64
N MET A 22 -2.44 -17.83 14.58
CA MET A 22 -1.67 -16.70 15.12
C MET A 22 -2.18 -16.29 16.51
N LYS A 23 -1.27 -15.84 17.36
CA LYS A 23 -1.64 -15.23 18.65
C LYS A 23 -2.51 -14.00 18.39
N SER A 24 -3.52 -13.79 19.22
CA SER A 24 -4.33 -12.57 19.16
C SER A 24 -3.42 -11.36 19.39
N LYS A 25 -3.48 -10.40 18.47
CA LYS A 25 -2.80 -9.11 18.57
C LYS A 25 -3.88 -8.04 18.73
N ALA A 26 -3.71 -7.15 19.71
CA ALA A 26 -4.50 -5.94 19.78
C ALA A 26 -4.22 -5.11 18.51
N MET A 27 -5.28 -4.68 17.84
CA MET A 27 -5.19 -3.96 16.57
C MET A 27 -6.08 -2.73 16.69
N SER A 28 -5.58 -1.57 16.28
CA SER A 28 -6.33 -0.33 16.40
C SER A 28 -7.59 -0.38 15.51
N ALA A 29 -8.58 0.45 15.85
CA ALA A 29 -9.78 0.60 15.02
C ALA A 29 -9.42 1.11 13.62
N PHE A 30 -8.41 1.98 13.53
CA PHE A 30 -7.88 2.49 12.27
C PHE A 30 -7.24 1.38 11.43
N ASP A 31 -6.35 0.57 11.99
CA ASP A 31 -5.71 -0.56 11.30
C ASP A 31 -6.76 -1.55 10.77
N ARG A 32 -7.81 -1.80 11.57
CA ARG A 32 -8.92 -2.66 11.18
C ARG A 32 -9.69 -2.10 9.98
N ALA A 33 -9.97 -0.80 9.99
CA ALA A 33 -10.63 -0.13 8.89
C ALA A 33 -9.75 -0.15 7.63
N MET A 34 -8.45 0.10 7.78
CA MET A 34 -7.49 0.09 6.68
C MET A 34 -7.36 -1.30 6.04
N LEU A 35 -7.26 -2.36 6.84
CA LEU A 35 -7.27 -3.74 6.34
C LEU A 35 -8.57 -4.09 5.59
N SER A 36 -9.72 -3.57 6.06
CA SER A 36 -11.01 -3.78 5.39
C SER A 36 -11.12 -3.07 4.03
N LYS A 37 -10.29 -2.04 3.81
CA LYS A 37 -10.22 -1.27 2.55
C LYS A 37 -8.96 -1.55 1.74
N ARG A 38 -8.22 -2.62 2.06
CA ARG A 38 -6.98 -3.04 1.38
C ARG A 38 -7.12 -3.18 -0.14
N TYR A 39 -8.30 -3.53 -0.64
CA TYR A 39 -8.59 -3.65 -2.08
C TYR A 39 -8.27 -2.36 -2.86
N ILE A 40 -8.29 -1.19 -2.20
CA ILE A 40 -7.98 0.09 -2.84
C ILE A 40 -6.50 0.14 -3.23
N ILE A 41 -5.59 -0.24 -2.32
CA ILE A 41 -4.15 -0.29 -2.60
C ILE A 41 -3.87 -1.33 -3.70
N GLU A 42 -4.54 -2.48 -3.62
CA GLU A 42 -4.43 -3.52 -4.66
C GLU A 42 -4.87 -3.01 -6.03
N THR A 43 -5.98 -2.24 -6.08
CA THR A 43 -6.46 -1.59 -7.30
C THR A 43 -5.48 -0.56 -7.84
N ILE A 44 -4.87 0.25 -6.97
CA ILE A 44 -3.86 1.24 -7.38
C ILE A 44 -2.64 0.53 -7.97
N ASN A 45 -2.15 -0.52 -7.31
CA ASN A 45 -1.02 -1.30 -7.80
C ASN A 45 -1.33 -1.97 -9.15
N ASP A 46 -2.55 -2.51 -9.31
CA ASP A 46 -2.99 -3.07 -10.58
C ASP A 46 -3.05 -2.02 -11.69
N GLN A 47 -3.57 -0.81 -11.40
CA GLN A 47 -3.56 0.29 -12.36
C GLN A 47 -2.14 0.73 -12.74
N LEU A 48 -1.23 0.82 -11.79
CA LEU A 48 0.16 1.17 -12.07
C LEU A 48 0.80 0.12 -12.98
N LYS A 49 0.60 -1.17 -12.69
CA LYS A 49 1.10 -2.27 -13.52
C LYS A 49 0.49 -2.28 -14.92
N ASN A 50 -0.83 -2.25 -15.04
CA ASN A 50 -1.51 -2.48 -16.31
C ASN A 50 -1.68 -1.22 -17.16
N ILE A 51 -1.94 -0.07 -16.53
CA ILE A 51 -2.18 1.20 -17.26
C ILE A 51 -0.87 1.95 -17.46
N SER A 52 -0.04 2.03 -16.42
CA SER A 52 1.24 2.74 -16.51
C SER A 52 2.39 1.83 -16.97
N GLN A 53 2.10 0.54 -17.21
CA GLN A 53 3.04 -0.46 -17.72
C GLN A 53 4.35 -0.51 -16.93
N ILE A 54 4.34 -0.17 -15.64
CA ILE A 54 5.59 -0.09 -14.85
C ILE A 54 6.32 -1.44 -14.77
N GLU A 55 5.59 -2.54 -14.95
CA GLU A 55 6.12 -3.89 -15.00
C GLU A 55 6.44 -4.26 -16.44
N HIS A 56 7.62 -3.88 -16.94
CA HIS A 56 8.10 -4.39 -18.21
C HIS A 56 8.96 -5.64 -18.01
N SER A 57 8.68 -6.71 -18.75
CA SER A 57 9.52 -7.92 -18.72
C SER A 57 10.93 -7.73 -19.33
N ARG A 58 11.21 -6.58 -19.96
CA ARG A 58 12.49 -6.25 -20.61
C ARG A 58 13.00 -4.88 -20.19
N HIS A 59 13.57 -4.79 -19.01
CA HIS A 59 14.43 -3.68 -18.65
C HIS A 59 15.86 -3.97 -19.12
N ARG A 60 16.34 -3.23 -20.13
CA ARG A 60 17.74 -3.33 -20.61
C ARG A 60 18.72 -2.52 -19.75
N SER A 61 18.22 -1.69 -18.84
CA SER A 61 19.00 -0.84 -17.93
C SER A 61 18.14 -0.45 -16.71
N GLU A 62 18.77 -0.40 -15.53
CA GLU A 62 18.16 0.04 -14.27
C GLU A 62 17.73 1.52 -14.34
N THR A 63 18.52 2.38 -14.99
CA THR A 63 18.20 3.80 -15.17
C THR A 63 16.91 3.99 -15.98
N SER A 64 16.75 3.23 -17.06
CA SER A 64 15.53 3.25 -17.86
C SER A 64 14.32 2.71 -17.09
N PHE A 65 14.51 1.76 -16.17
CA PHE A 65 13.45 1.30 -15.27
C PHE A 65 12.99 2.43 -14.33
N MET A 66 13.94 3.10 -13.65
CA MET A 66 13.61 4.19 -12.72
C MET A 66 12.86 5.34 -13.40
N LEU A 67 13.26 5.71 -14.62
CA LEU A 67 12.55 6.73 -15.40
C LEU A 67 11.12 6.31 -15.76
N ASN A 68 10.90 5.06 -16.16
CA ASN A 68 9.56 4.55 -16.45
C ASN A 68 8.70 4.49 -15.18
N LEU A 69 9.28 4.10 -14.04
CA LEU A 69 8.59 4.08 -12.75
C LEU A 69 8.13 5.48 -12.34
N ILE A 70 9.03 6.47 -12.38
CA ILE A 70 8.72 7.87 -12.04
C ILE A 70 7.66 8.42 -13.01
N SER A 71 7.81 8.17 -14.31
CA SER A 71 6.84 8.59 -15.32
C SER A 71 5.45 7.99 -15.06
N GLY A 72 5.36 6.70 -14.72
CA GLY A 72 4.12 6.03 -14.37
C GLY A 72 3.45 6.61 -13.11
N ILE A 73 4.25 6.93 -12.09
CA ILE A 73 3.74 7.60 -10.87
C ILE A 73 3.22 9.00 -11.20
N VAL A 74 3.97 9.79 -11.99
CA VAL A 74 3.54 11.14 -12.39
C VAL A 74 2.27 11.08 -13.23
N ALA A 75 2.18 10.16 -14.19
CA ALA A 75 0.98 9.95 -15.00
C ALA A 75 -0.23 9.57 -14.14
N TYR A 76 -0.04 8.71 -13.14
CA TYR A 76 -1.08 8.40 -12.16
C TYR A 76 -1.50 9.62 -11.33
N CYS A 77 -0.55 10.45 -10.91
CA CYS A 77 -0.83 11.70 -10.20
C CYS A 77 -1.68 12.69 -11.01
N LEU A 78 -1.51 12.73 -12.33
CA LEU A 78 -2.28 13.59 -13.24
C LEU A 78 -3.65 13.00 -13.64
N LYS A 79 -3.94 11.74 -13.28
CA LYS A 79 -5.20 11.07 -13.62
C LYS A 79 -6.37 11.71 -12.87
N LYS A 80 -7.45 12.03 -13.60
CA LYS A 80 -8.66 12.69 -13.04
C LYS A 80 -9.44 11.82 -12.05
N GLN A 81 -9.45 10.50 -12.26
CA GLN A 81 -10.17 9.55 -11.40
C GLN A 81 -9.18 8.68 -10.65
N LYS A 82 -9.10 8.91 -9.33
CA LYS A 82 -8.29 8.12 -8.40
C LYS A 82 -9.23 7.39 -7.45
N PRO A 83 -9.02 6.09 -7.19
CA PRO A 83 -9.76 5.42 -6.14
C PRO A 83 -9.39 6.05 -4.79
N CYS A 84 -10.39 6.55 -4.08
CA CYS A 84 -10.22 7.20 -2.79
C CYS A 84 -10.85 6.35 -1.68
N ILE A 85 -10.19 6.32 -0.53
CA ILE A 85 -10.77 5.73 0.67
C ILE A 85 -11.77 6.72 1.25
N LYS A 86 -13.06 6.38 1.22
CA LYS A 86 -14.06 7.08 2.03
C LYS A 86 -13.97 6.53 3.45
N LEU A 87 -13.11 7.14 4.27
CA LEU A 87 -13.09 6.90 5.72
C LEU A 87 -14.25 7.69 6.36
N SER A 88 -14.96 7.08 7.31
CA SER A 88 -15.85 7.87 8.17
C SER A 88 -14.99 8.85 8.97
N ALA A 89 -15.50 10.05 9.22
CA ALA A 89 -14.79 11.07 10.01
C ALA A 89 -14.35 10.49 11.38
N ASP A 90 -15.15 9.60 11.96
CA ASP A 90 -14.86 8.92 13.22
C ASP A 90 -13.61 8.04 13.15
N VAL A 91 -13.39 7.35 12.03
CA VAL A 91 -12.23 6.47 11.84
C VAL A 91 -10.99 7.30 11.53
N PHE A 92 -11.14 8.39 10.79
CA PHE A 92 -10.03 9.30 10.49
C PHE A 92 -9.50 9.98 11.76
N GLY A 93 -10.38 10.37 12.69
CA GLY A 93 -9.99 10.89 14.00
C GLY A 93 -9.34 9.85 14.93
N MET A 94 -9.30 8.58 14.55
CA MET A 94 -8.60 7.51 15.26
C MET A 94 -7.22 7.19 14.64
N MET A 95 -6.79 7.99 13.65
CA MET A 95 -5.44 7.86 13.10
C MET A 95 -4.42 8.17 14.21
N PRO A 96 -3.42 7.30 14.44
CA PRO A 96 -2.35 7.59 15.38
C PRO A 96 -1.55 8.81 14.91
N ASP A 97 -1.13 9.66 15.84
CA ASP A 97 -0.32 10.87 15.61
C ASP A 97 1.05 10.57 15.01
#